data_AF-A0A821YLX4-F1
#
_entry.id   AF-A0A821YLX4-F1
#
_cell.length_a   1.000
_cell.length_b   1.000
_cell.length_c   1.000
_cell.angle_alpha   90.00
_cell.angle_beta   90.00
_cell.angle_gamma   90.00
#
_symmetry.space_group_name_H-M   'P 1'
#
loop_
_entity.id
_entity.type
_entity.pdbx_description
1 polymer ?
#
loop_
_entity_poly.entity_id
_entity_poly.type
_entity_poly.pdbx_seq_one_letter_code
_entity_poly.pdbx_strand_id
1 'polypeptide(L)'
;MLIDQRQLSLTSKGSKLFQQINRSIIMVLASIIIISLTITTITFAMLWNRSKSSSNYMHSVHKGTIGYPIRLPNDGKYIQWTFLQLNDVYEMLPLDQGRKGGLARVARVRQLLLEENPRTYTVLVGDFLSPSALSQSEINGTILNGR
;
A
#
# COMPACT_ATOMS: atom_id res chain seq x y z
N MET A 1 -50.67 37.37 -54.56
CA MET A 1 -49.91 37.38 -53.30
C MET A 1 -49.37 35.97 -53.05
N LEU A 2 -48.37 35.53 -53.84
CA LEU A 2 -47.82 34.17 -53.82
C LEU A 2 -46.29 34.20 -53.81
N ILE A 3 -45.72 35.22 -53.17
CA ILE A 3 -44.31 35.24 -52.81
C ILE A 3 -44.21 34.43 -51.52
N ASP A 4 -43.98 33.13 -51.74
CA ASP A 4 -42.74 32.50 -51.29
C ASP A 4 -42.72 31.67 -49.99
N GLN A 5 -43.72 30.81 -49.85
CA GLN A 5 -43.68 29.68 -48.90
C GLN A 5 -42.49 28.73 -49.16
N ARG A 6 -41.93 28.71 -50.39
CA ARG A 6 -40.76 27.88 -50.72
C ARG A 6 -39.48 28.43 -50.11
N GLN A 7 -39.19 29.74 -50.20
CA GLN A 7 -37.99 30.31 -49.57
C GLN A 7 -38.04 30.21 -48.05
N LEU A 8 -39.20 30.43 -47.41
CA LEU A 8 -39.35 30.25 -45.96
C LEU A 8 -39.11 28.79 -45.50
N SER A 9 -39.51 27.80 -46.31
CA SER A 9 -39.25 26.40 -46.01
C SER A 9 -37.76 26.02 -46.15
N LEU A 10 -37.07 26.62 -47.12
CA LEU A 10 -35.64 26.40 -47.37
C LEU A 10 -34.79 27.03 -46.25
N THR A 11 -35.14 28.22 -45.78
CA THR A 11 -34.43 28.89 -44.67
C THR A 11 -34.63 28.15 -43.33
N SER A 12 -35.84 27.65 -43.06
CA SER A 12 -36.14 26.85 -41.85
C SER A 12 -35.44 25.49 -41.86
N LYS A 13 -35.35 24.83 -43.03
CA LYS A 13 -34.65 23.55 -43.16
C LYS A 13 -33.13 23.71 -43.00
N GLY A 14 -32.57 24.80 -43.54
CA GLY A 14 -31.15 25.15 -43.40
C GLY A 14 -30.75 25.42 -41.94
N SER A 15 -31.56 26.16 -41.18
CA SER A 15 -31.27 26.45 -39.77
C SER A 15 -31.37 25.21 -38.87
N LYS A 16 -32.33 24.31 -39.13
CA LYS A 16 -32.44 23.02 -38.44
C LYS A 16 -31.25 22.10 -38.73
N LEU A 17 -30.79 22.04 -39.99
CA LEU A 17 -29.61 21.28 -40.37
C LEU A 17 -28.34 21.83 -39.70
N PHE A 18 -28.16 23.15 -39.69
CA PHE A 18 -27.02 23.78 -39.02
C PHE A 18 -27.01 23.52 -37.50
N GLN A 19 -28.17 23.60 -36.84
CA GLN A 19 -28.29 23.25 -35.42
C GLN A 19 -28.03 21.76 -35.16
N GLN A 20 -28.46 20.87 -36.04
CA GLN A 20 -28.21 19.43 -35.93
C GLN A 20 -26.73 19.09 -36.09
N ILE A 21 -26.03 19.77 -37.01
CA ILE A 21 -24.58 19.63 -37.22
C ILE A 21 -23.82 20.09 -35.97
N ASN A 22 -24.16 21.26 -35.42
CA ASN A 22 -23.48 21.77 -34.22
C ASN A 22 -23.69 20.87 -33.00
N ARG A 23 -24.89 20.33 -32.79
CA ARG A 23 -25.15 19.35 -31.72
C ARG A 23 -24.33 18.06 -31.91
N SER A 24 -24.20 17.59 -33.15
CA SER A 24 -23.41 16.39 -33.47
C SER A 24 -21.92 16.62 -33.20
N ILE A 25 -21.40 17.79 -33.57
CA ILE A 25 -20.00 18.19 -33.28
C ILE A 25 -19.76 18.26 -31.77
N ILE A 26 -20.67 18.89 -31.02
CA ILE A 26 -20.57 18.99 -29.55
C ILE A 26 -20.58 17.61 -28.90
N MET A 27 -21.43 16.69 -29.36
CA MET A 27 -21.47 15.31 -28.85
C MET A 27 -20.17 14.55 -29.13
N VAL A 28 -19.58 14.70 -30.32
CA VAL A 28 -18.29 14.07 -30.65
C VAL A 28 -17.16 14.62 -29.78
N LEU A 29 -17.09 15.95 -29.58
CA LEU A 29 -16.07 16.56 -28.72
C LEU A 29 -16.20 16.10 -27.26
N ALA A 30 -17.43 16.03 -26.73
CA ALA A 30 -17.68 15.53 -25.38
C ALA A 30 -17.23 14.06 -25.22
N SER A 31 -17.47 13.22 -26.23
CA SER A 31 -17.06 11.81 -26.20
C SER A 31 -15.53 11.64 -26.18
N ILE A 32 -14.80 12.47 -26.93
CA ILE A 32 -13.32 12.46 -26.96
C ILE A 32 -12.75 12.83 -25.59
N ILE A 33 -13.32 13.84 -24.93
CA ILE A 33 -12.88 14.28 -23.60
C ILE A 33 -13.07 13.16 -22.56
N ILE A 34 -14.24 12.49 -22.58
CA ILE A 34 -14.54 11.39 -21.66
C ILE A 34 -13.56 10.23 -21.88
N ILE A 35 -13.30 9.85 -23.14
CA ILE A 35 -12.36 8.77 -23.46
C ILE A 35 -10.94 9.11 -22.95
N SER A 36 -10.47 10.35 -23.17
CA SER A 36 -9.17 10.81 -22.67
C SER A 36 -9.04 10.72 -21.15
N LEU A 37 -10.08 11.13 -20.41
CA LEU A 37 -10.12 11.02 -18.94
C LEU A 37 -10.09 9.56 -18.46
N THR A 38 -10.79 8.66 -19.14
CA THR A 38 -10.76 7.22 -18.78
C THR A 38 -9.40 6.59 -19.03
N ILE A 39 -8.72 6.94 -20.12
CA ILE A 39 -7.39 6.40 -20.43
C ILE A 39 -6.34 6.89 -19.43
N THR A 40 -6.38 8.17 -19.06
CA THR A 40 -5.43 8.76 -18.10
C THR A 40 -5.58 8.14 -16.72
N THR A 41 -6.82 7.94 -16.24
CA THR A 41 -7.09 7.29 -14.95
C THR A 41 -6.62 5.83 -14.91
N ILE A 42 -6.87 5.05 -15.97
CA ILE A 42 -6.39 3.66 -16.08
C ILE A 42 -4.85 3.62 -16.11
N THR A 43 -4.22 4.49 -16.90
CA THR A 43 -2.76 4.55 -17.02
C THR A 43 -2.10 4.92 -15.70
N PHE A 44 -2.65 5.90 -14.97
CA PHE A 44 -2.17 6.29 -13.65
C PHE A 44 -2.32 5.16 -12.62
N ALA A 45 -3.45 4.44 -12.63
CA ALA A 45 -3.66 3.28 -11.75
C ALA A 45 -2.65 2.15 -12.04
N MET A 46 -2.39 1.85 -13.33
CA MET A 46 -1.38 0.87 -13.73
C MET A 46 0.04 1.31 -13.34
N LEU A 47 0.38 2.59 -13.52
CA LEU A 47 1.67 3.15 -13.14
C LEU A 47 1.88 3.12 -11.62
N TRP A 48 0.86 3.49 -10.84
CA TRP A 48 0.89 3.42 -9.38
C TRP A 48 1.05 1.98 -8.88
N ASN A 49 0.37 1.02 -9.51
CA ASN A 49 0.51 -0.39 -9.17
C ASN A 49 1.93 -0.91 -9.51
N ARG A 50 2.54 -0.45 -10.60
CA ARG A 50 3.93 -0.76 -10.95
C ARG A 50 4.96 -0.09 -10.04
N SER A 51 4.69 1.13 -9.55
CA SER A 51 5.58 1.85 -8.63
C SER A 51 5.80 1.10 -7.31
N LYS A 52 4.82 0.32 -6.85
CA LYS A 52 4.99 -0.58 -5.69
C LYS A 52 5.88 -1.80 -5.94
N SER A 53 6.28 -2.07 -7.19
CA SER A 53 7.02 -3.27 -7.60
C SER A 53 8.43 -2.98 -8.11
N SER A 54 9.09 -1.94 -7.61
CA SER A 54 10.50 -1.68 -7.92
C SER A 54 11.25 -1.01 -6.75
N SER A 55 11.24 -1.66 -5.58
CA SER A 55 12.26 -1.42 -4.54
C SER A 55 13.16 -2.65 -4.44
N ASN A 56 13.87 -2.95 -5.52
CA ASN A 56 15.01 -3.84 -5.47
C ASN A 56 16.10 -3.23 -6.35
N TYR A 57 17.31 -3.10 -5.79
CA TYR A 57 18.57 -2.74 -6.45
C TYR A 57 18.91 -1.26 -6.65
N MET A 58 19.28 -0.58 -5.55
CA MET A 58 20.32 0.45 -5.46
C MET A 58 20.62 0.62 -3.96
N HIS A 59 21.83 0.76 -3.43
CA HIS A 59 23.20 0.76 -3.91
C HIS A 59 24.03 0.76 -2.60
N SER A 60 25.00 -0.15 -2.45
CA SER A 60 26.20 -0.01 -1.59
C SER A 60 26.07 0.77 -0.27
N VAL A 61 25.66 0.14 0.84
CA VAL A 61 25.79 0.75 2.19
C VAL A 61 26.43 -0.22 3.18
N HIS A 62 27.66 0.13 3.56
CA HIS A 62 28.43 -0.24 4.74
C HIS A 62 28.19 -1.62 5.40
N LYS A 63 29.20 -2.49 5.22
CA LYS A 63 29.45 -3.67 6.07
C LYS A 63 29.61 -3.21 7.53
N GLY A 64 28.84 -3.78 8.46
CA GLY A 64 29.17 -3.76 9.89
C GLY A 64 28.39 -2.82 10.81
N THR A 65 27.09 -2.61 10.58
CA THR A 65 26.23 -1.97 11.58
C THR A 65 24.96 -2.80 11.75
N ILE A 66 24.53 -2.99 12.99
CA ILE A 66 23.34 -3.77 13.38
C ILE A 66 22.19 -3.48 12.41
N GLY A 67 21.66 -4.52 11.77
CA GLY A 67 20.51 -4.42 10.85
C GLY A 67 20.78 -4.63 9.36
N TYR A 68 22.03 -4.87 8.94
CA TYR A 68 22.34 -5.27 7.56
C TYR A 68 22.84 -6.72 7.50
N PRO A 69 21.96 -7.72 7.30
CA PRO A 69 22.41 -9.10 7.18
C PRO A 69 23.30 -9.24 5.95
N ILE A 70 24.36 -10.04 6.08
CA ILE A 70 25.19 -10.44 4.93
C ILE A 70 24.26 -11.13 3.93
N ARG A 71 24.06 -10.54 2.75
CA ARG A 71 23.33 -11.17 1.65
C ARG A 71 24.33 -11.99 0.84
N LEU A 72 24.23 -13.31 0.96
CA LEU A 72 25.08 -14.21 0.17
C LEU A 72 24.63 -14.20 -1.30
N PRO A 73 25.54 -14.43 -2.26
CA PRO A 73 25.19 -14.57 -3.67
C PRO A 73 24.13 -15.68 -3.87
N ASN A 74 23.14 -15.42 -4.73
CA ASN A 74 22.15 -16.43 -5.12
C ASN A 74 22.67 -17.30 -6.28
N ASP A 75 23.87 -17.88 -6.11
CA ASP A 75 24.55 -18.72 -7.10
C ASP A 75 24.31 -20.23 -6.87
N GLY A 76 23.39 -20.56 -5.95
CA GLY A 76 23.04 -21.94 -5.60
C GLY A 76 24.06 -22.66 -4.71
N LYS A 77 25.17 -22.03 -4.33
CA LYS A 77 26.19 -22.65 -3.47
C LYS A 77 25.90 -22.51 -1.99
N TYR A 78 25.12 -21.50 -1.61
CA TYR A 78 24.80 -21.18 -0.24
C TYR A 78 23.30 -21.14 0.00
N ILE A 79 22.89 -21.56 1.19
CA ILE A 79 21.52 -21.45 1.67
C ILE A 79 21.54 -20.53 2.89
N GLN A 80 20.88 -19.38 2.77
CA GLN A 80 20.77 -18.43 3.87
C GLN A 80 19.50 -18.71 4.69
N TRP A 81 19.67 -18.78 6.01
CA TRP A 81 18.60 -18.93 7.00
C TRP A 81 18.59 -17.72 7.91
N THR A 82 17.41 -17.30 8.34
CA THR A 82 17.25 -16.22 9.31
C THR A 82 16.54 -16.78 10.53
N PHE A 83 17.11 -16.57 11.72
CA PHE A 83 16.48 -16.93 12.98
C PHE A 83 16.15 -15.66 13.75
N LEU A 84 14.87 -15.40 13.94
CA LEU A 84 14.38 -14.36 14.84
C LEU A 84 14.12 -15.01 16.20
N GLN A 85 15.05 -14.83 17.14
CA GLN A 85 14.91 -15.33 18.50
C GLN A 85 14.33 -14.26 19.42
N LEU A 86 13.35 -14.64 20.23
CA LEU A 86 12.81 -13.87 21.33
C LEU A 86 13.10 -14.64 22.61
N ASN A 87 13.49 -13.94 23.68
CA ASN A 87 13.69 -14.54 25.00
C ASN A 87 13.04 -13.67 26.08
N ASP A 88 12.56 -14.30 27.16
CA ASP A 88 12.11 -13.63 28.38
C ASP A 88 11.12 -12.48 28.12
N VAL A 89 10.13 -12.73 27.24
CA VAL A 89 9.09 -11.76 26.89
C VAL A 89 8.07 -11.68 28.03
N TYR A 90 8.35 -10.82 29.01
CA TYR A 90 7.47 -10.60 30.16
C TYR A 90 6.32 -9.64 29.90
N GLU A 91 6.53 -8.66 29.01
CA GLU A 91 5.55 -7.63 28.69
C GLU A 91 5.20 -7.67 27.21
N MET A 92 3.93 -7.92 26.92
CA MET A 92 3.42 -7.95 25.54
C MET A 92 3.19 -6.53 24.99
N LEU A 93 2.81 -5.61 25.88
CA LEU A 93 2.52 -4.22 25.56
C LEU A 93 3.81 -3.40 25.47
N PRO A 94 3.81 -2.34 24.65
CA PRO A 94 4.96 -1.47 24.57
C PRO A 94 5.11 -0.62 25.84
N LEU A 95 6.35 -0.41 26.26
CA LEU A 95 6.72 0.36 27.44
C LEU A 95 7.04 1.82 27.08
N ASP A 96 7.27 2.65 28.09
CA ASP A 96 7.65 4.07 27.94
C ASP A 96 6.70 4.85 27.03
N GLN A 97 5.38 4.68 27.22
CA GLN A 97 4.33 5.31 26.41
C GLN A 97 4.40 4.90 24.92
N GLY A 98 4.69 3.63 24.62
CA GLY A 98 4.75 3.15 23.25
C GLY A 98 6.14 3.25 22.59
N ARG A 99 7.12 3.89 23.26
CA ARG A 99 8.43 4.18 22.67
C ARG A 99 9.36 2.97 22.65
N LYS A 100 9.18 1.99 23.54
CA LYS A 100 10.08 0.84 23.66
C LYS A 100 9.34 -0.50 23.58
N GLY A 101 9.94 -1.45 22.89
CA GLY A 101 9.48 -2.84 22.85
C GLY A 101 8.08 -3.02 22.25
N GLY A 102 7.37 -4.01 22.78
CA GLY A 102 6.02 -4.42 22.38
C GLY A 102 6.01 -5.48 21.26
N LEU A 103 5.17 -6.50 21.43
CA LEU A 103 5.05 -7.59 20.45
C LEU A 103 4.53 -7.12 19.09
N ALA A 104 3.79 -6.02 19.01
CA ALA A 104 3.39 -5.41 17.74
C ALA A 104 4.60 -4.97 16.90
N ARG A 105 5.63 -4.41 17.55
CA ARG A 105 6.86 -4.00 16.88
C ARG A 105 7.67 -5.21 16.44
N VAL A 106 7.73 -6.24 17.29
CA VAL A 106 8.36 -7.53 16.97
C VAL A 106 7.68 -8.20 15.78
N ALA A 107 6.34 -8.20 15.74
CA ALA A 107 5.56 -8.74 14.63
C ALA A 107 5.88 -8.00 13.32
N ARG A 108 6.05 -6.67 13.37
CA ARG A 108 6.48 -5.89 12.20
C ARG A 108 7.89 -6.25 11.76
N VAL A 109 8.84 -6.42 12.68
CA VAL A 109 10.20 -6.88 12.36
C VAL A 109 10.17 -8.26 11.72
N ARG A 110 9.39 -9.21 12.26
CA ARG A 110 9.20 -10.54 11.67
C ARG A 110 8.68 -10.48 10.24
N GLN A 111 7.70 -9.62 9.97
CA GLN A 111 7.16 -9.44 8.63
C GLN A 111 8.24 -8.96 7.64
N LEU A 112 9.01 -7.96 8.03
CA LEU A 112 10.11 -7.44 7.21
C LEU A 112 11.17 -8.52 6.93
N LEU A 113 11.53 -9.32 7.94
CA LEU A 113 12.49 -10.42 7.76
C LEU A 113 11.97 -11.52 6.82
N LEU A 114 10.66 -11.82 6.85
CA LEU A 114 10.04 -12.76 5.91
C LEU A 114 9.99 -12.22 4.47
N GLU A 115 9.79 -10.91 4.31
CA GLU A 115 9.87 -10.24 3.02
C GLU A 115 11.32 -10.30 2.46
N GLU A 116 12.34 -10.22 3.33
CA GLU A 116 13.74 -10.32 2.94
C GLU A 116 14.22 -11.76 2.67
N ASN A 117 13.82 -12.72 3.50
CA ASN A 117 14.18 -14.13 3.36
C ASN A 117 13.01 -15.01 3.79
N PRO A 118 12.39 -15.78 2.87
CA PRO A 118 11.29 -16.68 3.23
C PRO A 118 11.73 -17.82 4.14
N ARG A 119 13.03 -18.14 4.22
CA ARG A 119 13.61 -19.09 5.18
C ARG A 119 13.89 -18.42 6.53
N THR A 120 12.91 -17.66 7.02
CA THR A 120 12.94 -17.02 8.33
C THR A 120 12.13 -17.82 9.34
N TYR A 121 12.77 -18.20 10.44
CA TYR A 121 12.18 -18.95 11.53
C TYR A 121 12.15 -18.08 12.77
N THR A 122 10.98 -17.98 13.40
CA THR A 122 10.83 -17.26 14.66
C THR A 122 10.81 -18.28 15.79
N VAL A 123 11.68 -18.10 16.78
CA VAL A 123 11.79 -18.96 17.94
C VAL A 123 11.57 -18.13 19.18
N LEU A 124 10.62 -18.53 20.01
CA LEU A 124 10.44 -17.98 21.35
C LEU A 124 11.05 -18.96 22.33
N VAL A 125 12.17 -18.55 22.92
CA VAL A 125 12.91 -19.31 23.91
C VAL A 125 12.58 -18.71 25.28
N GLY A 126 12.57 -19.53 26.33
CA GLY A 126 12.30 -19.07 27.68
C GLY A 126 10.83 -19.05 28.08
N ASP A 127 10.59 -18.49 29.26
CA ASP A 127 9.36 -18.64 30.03
C ASP A 127 8.29 -17.62 29.63
N PHE A 128 7.82 -17.69 28.39
CA PHE A 128 6.75 -16.80 27.90
C PHE A 128 5.44 -16.95 28.69
N LEU A 129 5.22 -18.10 29.32
CA LEU A 129 4.05 -18.38 30.15
C LEU A 129 4.27 -18.05 31.64
N SER A 130 5.47 -17.60 32.02
CA SER A 130 5.81 -17.20 33.38
C SER A 130 6.01 -15.68 33.63
N PRO A 131 5.40 -14.73 32.88
CA PRO A 131 5.10 -13.43 33.45
C PRO A 131 3.87 -13.61 34.34
N SER A 132 4.01 -13.19 35.59
CA SER A 132 2.94 -13.03 36.56
C SER A 132 1.63 -12.61 35.87
N ALA A 133 0.59 -13.44 35.96
CA ALA A 133 -0.80 -13.09 35.63
C ALA A 133 -1.31 -11.80 36.34
N LEU A 134 -0.45 -11.16 37.14
CA LEU A 134 -0.64 -9.95 37.88
C LEU A 134 -0.49 -8.65 37.07
N SER A 135 0.26 -8.58 35.95
CA SER A 135 0.55 -7.28 35.30
C SER A 135 -0.68 -6.55 34.71
N GLN A 136 -1.82 -7.24 34.61
CA GLN A 136 -3.12 -6.64 34.22
C GLN A 136 -4.27 -7.00 35.18
N SER A 137 -3.99 -7.59 36.34
CA SER A 137 -5.05 -7.86 37.30
C SER A 137 -5.48 -6.55 37.94
N GLU A 138 -6.71 -6.12 37.69
CA GLU A 138 -7.29 -5.00 38.41
C GLU A 138 -7.82 -5.48 39.76
N ILE A 139 -7.35 -4.87 40.85
CA ILE A 139 -8.03 -4.94 42.14
C ILE A 139 -8.62 -3.56 42.39
N ASN A 140 -9.93 -3.49 42.54
CA ASN A 140 -10.68 -2.26 42.83
C ASN A 140 -10.47 -1.12 41.79
N GLY A 141 -10.36 -1.47 40.50
CA GLY A 141 -10.19 -0.48 39.42
C GLY A 141 -8.77 0.10 39.29
N THR A 142 -7.79 -0.50 39.96
CA THR A 142 -6.37 -0.17 39.83
C THR A 142 -5.59 -1.36 39.33
N ILE A 143 -4.81 -1.14 38.26
CA ILE A 143 -3.92 -2.16 37.68
C ILE A 143 -2.86 -2.53 38.72
N LEU A 144 -2.77 -3.81 39.07
CA LEU A 144 -1.67 -4.34 39.87
C LEU A 144 -0.39 -4.32 39.03
N ASN A 145 0.49 -3.36 39.31
CA ASN A 145 1.80 -3.35 38.70
C ASN A 145 2.71 -4.30 39.50
N GLY A 146 3.12 -5.41 38.89
CA GLY A 146 4.10 -6.31 39.48
C GLY A 146 5.43 -5.56 39.66
N ARG A 147 5.96 -5.54 40.89
CA ARG A 147 7.31 -5.02 41.17
C ARG A 147 8.38 -6.06 40.85
#